data_AF-A0A1I2FRQ9-F1
#
_entry.id   AF-A0A1I2FRQ9-F1
#
_cell.length_a   1.000
_cell.length_b   1.000
_cell.length_c   1.000
_cell.angle_alpha   90.00
_cell.angle_beta   90.00
_cell.angle_gamma   90.00
#
_symmetry.space_group_name_H-M   'P 1'
#
loop_
_entity.id
_entity.type
_entity.pdbx_description
1 polymer ?
#
loop_
_entity_poly.entity_id
_entity_poly.type
_entity_poly.pdbx_seq_one_letter_code
_entity_poly.pdbx_strand_id
1 'polypeptide(L)'
;MSVDRSTDVSAEAKAGMKAGMKAGVKADESVMDSPAGRLQALFEGHRLTPTQRRIAHSMVRSAADVPFLSSVELAELAGVSQPSVTRFAVALGFDGYPALRKHLREVAPTEQTVAPGSYNEYQQAVEAEIENLKHLAEVLADPRPVQRAGRLLAASRPLPVLGLRAAASQAYGFAYFAAKVHPDVRLLHEGGTMLHDRIDAAVHAGATALLCFALPRHPREVVDSLAYAKGAGLTVVTVADSAFAPVAKVSDLLLPAAVGTGLAFDTACSPMLLGRVLLEAMCDDIPDAQTRLEEFDARAAARGLFVE
;
A
#
# COMPACT_ATOMS: atom_id res chain seq x y z
N MET A 1 -82.06 24.86 6.70
CA MET A 1 -81.39 25.00 8.01
C MET A 1 -80.03 24.34 7.86
N SER A 2 -79.00 25.17 7.60
CA SER A 2 -77.90 25.48 8.54
C SER A 2 -77.03 24.24 8.82
N VAL A 3 -75.89 24.10 8.14
CA VAL A 3 -74.56 24.62 8.54
C VAL A 3 -74.10 24.01 9.86
N ASP A 4 -73.08 23.16 9.80
CA ASP A 4 -71.89 23.43 10.60
C ASP A 4 -70.61 23.00 9.85
N ARG A 5 -69.70 23.98 9.71
CA ARG A 5 -68.33 23.87 9.20
C ARG A 5 -67.47 24.29 10.39
N SER A 6 -66.66 23.40 10.94
CA SER A 6 -65.47 23.85 11.66
C SER A 6 -64.39 22.77 11.76
N THR A 7 -63.18 23.21 11.40
CA THR A 7 -61.86 22.71 11.79
C THR A 7 -61.43 21.30 11.35
N ASP A 8 -60.59 21.23 10.31
CA ASP A 8 -59.21 20.74 10.49
C ASP A 8 -58.28 21.21 9.35
N VAL A 9 -57.79 22.45 9.43
CA VAL A 9 -56.72 22.99 8.55
C VAL A 9 -55.35 22.88 9.25
N SER A 10 -55.29 22.19 10.38
CA SER A 10 -54.13 22.13 11.28
C SER A 10 -53.18 20.95 11.00
N ALA A 11 -53.64 19.94 10.25
CA ALA A 11 -52.88 18.70 10.03
C ALA A 11 -51.90 18.78 8.85
N GLU A 12 -52.22 19.50 7.77
CA GLU A 12 -51.39 19.50 6.55
C GLU A 12 -50.17 20.44 6.63
N ALA A 13 -50.23 21.52 7.42
CA ALA A 13 -49.09 22.41 7.61
C ALA A 13 -47.95 21.80 8.46
N LYS A 14 -48.25 20.81 9.31
CA LYS A 14 -47.24 20.09 10.12
C LYS A 14 -46.54 18.96 9.37
N ALA A 15 -47.13 18.45 8.29
CA ALA A 15 -46.54 17.39 7.47
C ALA A 15 -45.44 17.92 6.55
N GLY A 16 -45.63 19.13 5.97
CA GLY A 16 -44.63 19.77 5.11
C GLY A 16 -43.34 20.18 5.85
N MET A 17 -43.44 20.61 7.11
CA MET A 17 -42.27 21.07 7.88
C MET A 17 -41.43 19.91 8.44
N LYS A 18 -42.01 18.72 8.65
CA LYS A 18 -41.28 17.50 9.08
C LYS A 18 -40.57 16.79 7.92
N ALA A 19 -41.06 16.93 6.68
CA ALA A 19 -40.41 16.35 5.51
C ALA A 19 -39.14 17.12 5.11
N GLY A 20 -39.11 18.45 5.28
CA GLY A 20 -37.92 19.27 5.04
C GLY A 20 -36.78 19.05 6.04
N MET A 21 -37.09 18.71 7.30
CA MET A 21 -36.06 18.48 8.34
C MET A 21 -35.38 17.11 8.22
N LYS A 22 -36.08 16.08 7.71
CA LYS A 22 -35.51 14.73 7.55
C LYS A 22 -34.60 14.58 6.32
N ALA A 23 -34.73 15.45 5.32
CA ALA A 23 -33.83 15.46 4.15
C ALA A 23 -32.48 16.13 4.46
N GLY A 24 -32.42 17.05 5.44
CA GLY A 24 -31.19 17.72 5.86
C GLY A 24 -30.27 16.89 6.75
N VAL A 25 -30.81 15.98 7.56
CA VAL A 25 -30.03 15.16 8.52
C VAL A 25 -29.38 13.92 7.87
N LYS A 26 -30.00 13.36 6.82
CA LYS A 26 -29.47 12.17 6.13
C LYS A 26 -28.24 12.44 5.27
N ALA A 27 -28.05 13.68 4.81
CA ALA A 27 -26.86 14.07 4.07
C ALA A 27 -25.63 14.19 4.99
N ASP A 28 -25.84 14.56 6.26
CA ASP A 28 -24.79 14.84 7.25
C ASP A 28 -24.19 13.55 7.86
N GLU A 29 -25.04 12.54 8.11
CA GLU A 29 -24.58 11.21 8.58
C GLU A 29 -23.68 10.49 7.56
N SER A 30 -23.94 10.66 6.25
CA SER A 30 -23.13 10.04 5.19
C SER A 30 -21.74 10.66 5.01
N VAL A 31 -21.58 11.93 5.39
CA VAL A 31 -20.29 12.64 5.34
C VAL A 31 -19.41 12.15 6.49
N MET A 32 -19.97 12.03 7.69
CA MET A 32 -19.26 11.52 8.89
C MET A 32 -18.82 10.06 8.77
N ASP A 33 -19.47 9.25 7.94
CA ASP A 33 -19.12 7.83 7.75
C ASP A 33 -18.04 7.60 6.67
N SER A 34 -17.63 8.66 5.96
CA SER A 34 -16.51 8.61 5.02
C SER A 34 -15.16 8.81 5.71
N PRO A 35 -14.06 8.18 5.23
CA PRO A 35 -12.71 8.45 5.75
C PRO A 35 -12.35 9.95 5.77
N ALA A 36 -12.80 10.69 4.75
CA ALA A 36 -12.58 12.13 4.63
C ALA A 36 -13.35 12.92 5.70
N GLY A 37 -14.61 12.56 6.00
CA GLY A 37 -15.41 13.23 7.02
C GLY A 37 -14.94 12.95 8.45
N ARG A 38 -14.45 11.74 8.75
CA ARG A 38 -13.81 11.45 10.05
C ARG A 38 -12.55 12.29 10.27
N LEU A 39 -11.73 12.47 9.23
CA LEU A 39 -10.58 13.36 9.29
C LEU A 39 -11.01 14.83 9.48
N GLN A 40 -12.06 15.27 8.79
CA GLN A 40 -12.62 16.61 9.02
C GLN A 40 -13.07 16.80 10.46
N ALA A 41 -13.81 15.84 11.04
CA ALA A 41 -14.24 15.87 12.43
C ALA A 41 -13.06 15.88 13.42
N LEU A 42 -11.99 15.12 13.14
CA LEU A 42 -10.76 15.14 13.95
C LEU A 42 -10.07 16.52 13.95
N PHE A 43 -10.24 17.29 12.88
CA PHE A 43 -9.67 18.64 12.76
C PHE A 43 -10.62 19.73 13.29
N GLU A 44 -11.91 19.44 13.39
CA GLU A 44 -12.90 20.32 13.99
C GLU A 44 -12.55 20.59 15.46
N GLY A 45 -12.59 21.87 15.86
CA GLY A 45 -12.17 22.31 17.20
C GLY A 45 -10.69 22.72 17.32
N HIS A 46 -9.84 22.41 16.34
CA HIS A 46 -8.44 22.85 16.33
C HIS A 46 -8.22 24.09 15.45
N ARG A 47 -7.62 25.16 16.00
CA ARG A 47 -7.17 26.31 15.20
C ARG A 47 -5.85 25.97 14.50
N LEU A 48 -5.95 25.47 13.27
CA LEU A 48 -4.80 25.07 12.47
C LEU A 48 -4.06 26.27 11.86
N THR A 49 -2.73 26.27 11.99
CA THR A 49 -1.82 27.16 11.25
C THR A 49 -1.85 26.87 9.74
N PRO A 50 -1.34 27.76 8.87
CA PRO A 50 -1.32 27.51 7.42
C PRO A 50 -0.61 26.20 7.02
N THR A 51 0.50 25.85 7.69
CA THR A 51 1.22 24.59 7.45
C THR A 51 0.41 23.38 7.91
N GLN A 52 -0.24 23.46 9.08
CA GLN A 52 -1.10 22.38 9.58
C GLN A 52 -2.36 22.20 8.72
N ARG A 53 -2.93 23.28 8.20
CA ARG A 53 -4.06 23.22 7.28
C ARG A 53 -3.71 22.53 5.96
N ARG A 54 -2.48 22.73 5.45
CA ARG A 54 -1.98 21.98 4.29
C ARG A 54 -1.90 20.49 4.57
N ILE A 55 -1.38 20.11 5.75
CA ILE A 55 -1.32 18.70 6.17
C ILE A 55 -2.72 18.12 6.26
N ALA A 56 -3.63 18.77 7.00
CA ALA A 56 -5.02 18.36 7.14
C ALA A 56 -5.73 18.21 5.77
N HIS A 57 -5.56 19.18 4.87
CA HIS A 57 -6.15 19.12 3.53
C HIS A 57 -5.61 17.94 2.71
N SER A 58 -4.30 17.70 2.76
CA SER A 58 -3.70 16.52 2.12
C SER A 58 -4.24 15.22 2.71
N MET A 59 -4.46 15.16 4.02
CA MET A 59 -5.05 13.98 4.65
C MET A 59 -6.49 13.74 4.19
N VAL A 60 -7.34 14.78 4.16
CA VAL A 60 -8.73 14.64 3.68
C VAL A 60 -8.79 14.19 2.22
N ARG A 61 -7.91 14.72 1.37
CA ARG A 61 -7.88 14.37 -0.06
C ARG A 61 -7.48 12.92 -0.32
N SER A 62 -6.62 12.36 0.52
CA SER A 62 -6.10 10.98 0.42
C SER A 62 -6.56 10.14 1.61
N ALA A 63 -7.79 10.34 2.08
CA ALA A 63 -8.24 9.85 3.37
C ALA A 63 -8.17 8.33 3.55
N ALA A 64 -8.35 7.57 2.46
CA ALA A 64 -8.19 6.11 2.47
C ALA A 64 -6.72 5.67 2.68
N ASP A 65 -5.77 6.45 2.17
CA ASP A 65 -4.35 6.10 2.19
C ASP A 65 -3.64 6.56 3.48
N VAL A 66 -4.12 7.65 4.10
CA VAL A 66 -3.48 8.29 5.27
C VAL A 66 -3.14 7.34 6.42
N PRO A 67 -4.01 6.38 6.82
CA PRO A 67 -3.66 5.41 7.86
C PRO A 67 -2.41 4.57 7.52
N PHE A 68 -2.08 4.46 6.24
CA PHE A 68 -0.95 3.70 5.72
C PHE A 68 0.27 4.57 5.42
N LEU A 69 0.16 5.90 5.42
CA LEU A 69 1.29 6.79 5.16
C LEU A 69 2.25 6.91 6.36
N SER A 70 3.56 6.94 6.11
CA SER A 70 4.56 7.36 7.11
C SER A 70 4.57 8.89 7.32
N SER A 71 5.26 9.37 8.36
CA SER A 71 5.36 10.82 8.61
C SER A 71 6.13 11.55 7.52
N VAL A 72 7.05 10.86 6.83
CA VAL A 72 7.81 11.39 5.69
C VAL A 72 6.88 11.50 4.48
N GLU A 73 6.15 10.43 4.15
CA GLU A 73 5.23 10.42 3.02
C GLU A 73 4.12 11.46 3.17
N LEU A 74 3.53 11.59 4.36
CA LEU A 74 2.53 12.64 4.60
C LEU A 74 3.14 14.04 4.46
N ALA A 75 4.41 14.21 4.83
CA ALA A 75 5.10 15.49 4.66
C ALA A 75 5.34 15.82 3.19
N GLU A 76 5.76 14.83 2.39
CA GLU A 76 5.91 14.96 0.94
C GLU A 76 4.55 15.24 0.26
N LEU A 77 3.51 14.50 0.62
CA LEU A 77 2.15 14.68 0.13
C LEU A 77 1.58 16.07 0.45
N ALA A 78 1.96 16.65 1.59
CA ALA A 78 1.52 17.98 2.02
C ALA A 78 2.46 19.12 1.59
N GLY A 79 3.62 18.82 1.00
CA GLY A 79 4.63 19.83 0.64
C GLY A 79 5.18 20.56 1.88
N VAL A 80 5.48 19.81 2.94
CA VAL A 80 6.00 20.31 4.22
C VAL A 80 7.19 19.47 4.70
N SER A 81 7.85 19.90 5.77
CA SER A 81 8.91 19.11 6.40
C SER A 81 8.35 18.05 7.35
N GLN A 82 9.03 16.90 7.47
CA GLN A 82 8.65 15.82 8.39
C GLN A 82 8.44 16.30 9.85
N PRO A 83 9.28 17.18 10.44
CA PRO A 83 9.01 17.71 11.78
C PRO A 83 7.70 18.50 11.89
N SER A 84 7.21 19.08 10.79
CA SER A 84 5.93 19.77 10.77
C SER A 84 4.74 18.80 10.88
N VAL A 85 4.87 17.58 10.33
CA VAL A 85 3.88 16.51 10.51
C VAL A 85 3.88 16.02 11.95
N THR A 86 5.05 15.83 12.57
CA THR A 86 5.13 15.47 14.00
C THR A 86 4.49 16.54 14.88
N ARG A 87 4.81 17.82 14.66
CA ARG A 87 4.17 18.93 15.39
C ARG A 87 2.68 19.05 15.14
N PHE A 88 2.21 18.70 13.94
CA PHE A 88 0.78 18.66 13.63
C PHE A 88 0.07 17.59 14.47
N ALA A 89 0.61 16.37 14.54
CA ALA A 89 0.04 15.31 15.38
C ALA A 89 -0.02 15.71 16.86
N VAL A 90 1.04 16.35 17.37
CA VAL A 90 1.06 16.89 18.74
C VAL A 90 0.02 18.00 18.94
N ALA A 91 -0.18 18.88 17.95
CA ALA A 91 -1.19 19.93 18.02
C ALA A 91 -2.64 19.40 17.98
N LEU A 92 -2.83 18.17 17.50
CA LEU A 92 -4.09 17.43 17.57
C LEU A 92 -4.24 16.62 18.87
N GLY A 93 -3.25 16.66 19.77
CA GLY A 93 -3.31 15.99 21.08
C GLY A 93 -2.71 14.59 21.12
N PHE A 94 -1.97 14.16 20.10
CA PHE A 94 -1.30 12.85 20.07
C PHE A 94 0.18 12.96 20.49
N ASP A 95 0.77 11.88 21.00
CA ASP A 95 2.19 11.81 21.39
C ASP A 95 3.17 11.81 20.19
N GLY A 96 2.71 12.20 19.01
CA GLY A 96 3.45 12.22 17.76
C GLY A 96 2.71 11.51 16.64
N TYR A 97 3.31 11.50 15.44
CA TYR A 97 2.68 10.92 14.26
C TYR A 97 2.35 9.41 14.38
N PRO A 98 3.19 8.55 15.00
CA PRO A 98 2.84 7.14 15.17
C PRO A 98 1.52 6.94 15.95
N ALA A 99 1.27 7.74 16.99
CA ALA A 99 0.04 7.68 17.77
C ALA A 99 -1.17 8.16 16.96
N LEU A 100 -1.04 9.25 16.21
CA LEU A 100 -2.07 9.70 15.26
C LEU A 100 -2.37 8.62 14.21
N ARG A 101 -1.34 8.05 13.56
CA ARG A 101 -1.50 7.00 12.54
C ARG A 101 -2.19 5.76 13.11
N LYS A 102 -1.84 5.34 14.33
CA LYS A 102 -2.50 4.24 15.03
C LYS A 102 -3.99 4.54 15.23
N HIS A 103 -4.33 5.71 15.75
CA HIS A 103 -5.72 6.13 15.92
C HIS A 103 -6.49 6.13 14.59
N LEU A 104 -5.88 6.64 13.51
CA LEU A 104 -6.49 6.67 12.18
C LEU A 104 -6.75 5.27 11.61
N ARG A 105 -5.94 4.26 11.95
CA ARG A 105 -6.19 2.85 11.60
C ARG A 105 -7.33 2.25 12.42
N GLU A 106 -7.42 2.57 13.70
CA GLU A 106 -8.47 2.07 14.61
C GLU A 106 -9.86 2.62 14.27
N VAL A 107 -9.93 3.87 13.79
CA VAL A 107 -11.19 4.52 13.39
C VAL A 107 -11.49 4.41 11.89
N ALA A 108 -10.63 3.73 11.12
CA ALA A 108 -10.99 3.32 9.76
C ALA A 108 -12.14 2.29 9.86
N PRO A 109 -13.12 2.30 8.95
CA PRO A 109 -14.27 1.43 9.05
C PRO A 109 -13.80 0.02 8.70
N THR A 110 -13.46 -0.76 9.72
CA THR A 110 -13.54 -2.20 9.60
C THR A 110 -15.03 -2.51 9.62
N GLU A 111 -15.57 -3.04 8.53
CA GLU A 111 -16.83 -3.79 8.60
C GLU A 111 -16.59 -5.06 9.45
N GLN A 112 -16.37 -4.90 10.76
CA GLN A 112 -16.24 -6.01 11.69
C GLN A 112 -16.86 -5.64 13.03
N THR A 113 -17.98 -6.33 13.30
CA THR A 113 -18.46 -6.72 14.61
C THR A 113 -17.30 -7.03 15.56
N VAL A 114 -17.00 -6.12 16.49
CA VAL A 114 -16.04 -6.39 17.56
C VAL A 114 -16.78 -7.08 18.70
N ALA A 115 -16.48 -8.37 18.92
CA ALA A 115 -16.81 -9.04 20.16
C ALA A 115 -15.94 -8.48 21.30
N PRO A 116 -16.45 -8.38 22.54
CA PRO A 116 -15.71 -7.74 23.63
C PRO A 116 -14.56 -8.62 24.11
N GLY A 117 -13.32 -8.17 23.85
CA GLY A 117 -12.09 -8.69 24.42
C GLY A 117 -10.91 -7.81 24.01
N SER A 118 -10.09 -7.36 24.97
CA SER A 118 -8.88 -6.58 24.69
C SER A 118 -7.84 -7.48 24.02
N TYR A 119 -7.64 -7.35 22.71
CA TYR A 119 -6.55 -8.05 22.01
C TYR A 119 -5.19 -7.71 22.62
N ASN A 120 -4.32 -8.72 22.74
CA ASN A 120 -2.92 -8.49 23.06
C ASN A 120 -2.16 -7.90 21.84
N GLU A 121 -0.92 -7.44 22.06
CA GLU A 121 -0.12 -6.79 21.01
C GLU A 121 0.11 -7.66 19.77
N TYR A 122 0.23 -8.98 19.93
CA TYR A 122 0.42 -9.91 18.81
C TYR A 122 -0.87 -10.06 17.99
N GLN A 123 -2.03 -10.12 18.64
CA GLN A 123 -3.32 -10.15 17.96
C GLN A 123 -3.58 -8.83 17.21
N GLN A 124 -3.25 -7.69 17.82
CA GLN A 124 -3.35 -6.38 17.15
C GLN A 124 -2.45 -6.31 15.90
N ALA A 125 -1.26 -6.92 15.93
CA ALA A 125 -0.40 -7.00 14.76
C ALA A 125 -1.01 -7.83 13.62
N VAL A 126 -1.71 -8.93 13.94
CA VAL A 126 -2.44 -9.74 12.94
C VAL A 126 -3.58 -8.94 12.32
N GLU A 127 -4.41 -8.29 13.14
CA GLU A 127 -5.52 -7.46 12.62
C GLU A 127 -5.00 -6.31 11.75
N ALA A 128 -3.89 -5.67 12.13
CA ALA A 128 -3.25 -4.64 11.30
C ALA A 128 -2.75 -5.18 9.96
N GLU A 129 -2.28 -6.44 9.90
CA GLU A 129 -1.92 -7.08 8.62
C GLU A 129 -3.15 -7.43 7.78
N ILE A 130 -4.25 -7.87 8.41
CA ILE A 130 -5.52 -8.10 7.71
C ILE A 130 -5.98 -6.81 7.02
N GLU A 131 -5.90 -5.66 7.70
CA GLU A 131 -6.23 -4.36 7.09
C GLU A 131 -5.27 -3.97 5.96
N ASN A 132 -3.96 -4.21 6.12
CA ASN A 132 -3.01 -4.00 5.01
C ASN A 132 -3.36 -4.86 3.79
N LEU A 133 -3.79 -6.11 4.00
CA LEU A 133 -4.19 -7.04 2.93
C LEU A 133 -5.52 -6.66 2.27
N LYS A 134 -6.50 -6.17 3.05
CA LYS A 134 -7.74 -5.60 2.51
C LYS A 134 -7.44 -4.40 1.61
N HIS A 135 -6.58 -3.49 2.07
CA HIS A 135 -6.14 -2.36 1.26
C HIS A 135 -5.39 -2.81 0.00
N LEU A 136 -4.52 -3.82 0.09
CA LEU A 136 -3.88 -4.38 -1.10
C LEU A 136 -4.92 -4.96 -2.08
N ALA A 137 -5.99 -5.60 -1.61
CA ALA A 137 -7.06 -6.08 -2.47
C ALA A 137 -7.78 -4.93 -3.21
N GLU A 138 -7.98 -3.78 -2.56
CA GLU A 138 -8.52 -2.57 -3.21
C GLU A 138 -7.57 -2.04 -4.29
N VAL A 139 -6.27 -1.96 -4.00
CA VAL A 139 -5.24 -1.56 -4.98
C VAL A 139 -5.24 -2.50 -6.20
N LEU A 140 -5.40 -3.80 -5.96
CA LEU A 140 -5.42 -4.84 -6.99
C LEU A 140 -6.75 -4.94 -7.76
N ALA A 141 -7.79 -4.20 -7.35
CA ALA A 141 -9.06 -4.17 -8.07
C ALA A 141 -8.89 -3.65 -9.52
N ASP A 142 -7.88 -2.80 -9.76
CA ASP A 142 -7.38 -2.55 -11.11
C ASP A 142 -6.18 -3.47 -11.41
N PRO A 143 -6.35 -4.52 -12.23
CA PRO A 143 -5.27 -5.46 -12.52
C PRO A 143 -4.24 -4.92 -13.51
N ARG A 144 -4.52 -3.80 -14.21
CA ARG A 144 -3.68 -3.32 -15.32
C ARG A 144 -2.23 -3.02 -14.91
N PRO A 145 -1.94 -2.37 -13.76
CA PRO A 145 -0.57 -2.14 -13.32
C PRO A 145 0.19 -3.45 -13.09
N VAL A 146 -0.44 -4.44 -12.46
CA VAL A 146 0.15 -5.76 -12.21
C VAL A 146 0.39 -6.52 -13.51
N GLN A 147 -0.58 -6.55 -14.42
CA GLN A 147 -0.41 -7.19 -15.73
C GLN A 147 0.70 -6.54 -16.54
N ARG A 148 0.81 -5.19 -16.50
CA ARG A 148 1.91 -4.47 -17.14
C ARG A 148 3.26 -4.86 -16.52
N ALA A 149 3.34 -4.96 -15.20
CA ALA A 149 4.54 -5.43 -14.51
C ALA A 149 4.91 -6.87 -14.93
N GLY A 150 3.94 -7.80 -14.89
CA GLY A 150 4.12 -9.20 -15.30
C GLY A 150 4.77 -9.32 -16.68
N ARG A 151 4.21 -8.64 -17.69
CA ARG A 151 4.77 -8.58 -19.05
C ARG A 151 6.21 -8.09 -19.12
N LEU A 152 6.51 -6.98 -18.45
CA LEU A 152 7.84 -6.37 -18.46
C LEU A 152 8.87 -7.30 -17.82
N LEU A 153 8.50 -7.95 -16.71
CA LEU A 153 9.37 -8.84 -15.96
C LEU A 153 9.56 -10.18 -16.68
N ALA A 154 8.51 -10.74 -17.27
CA ALA A 154 8.54 -11.98 -18.07
C ALA A 154 9.41 -11.86 -19.32
N ALA A 155 9.42 -10.69 -19.97
CA ALA A 155 10.18 -10.45 -21.19
C ALA A 155 11.68 -10.19 -20.95
N SER A 156 12.08 -9.75 -19.74
CA SER A 156 13.47 -9.40 -19.44
C SER A 156 14.32 -10.64 -19.20
N ARG A 157 15.33 -10.89 -20.03
CA ARG A 157 16.23 -12.03 -19.88
C ARG A 157 17.70 -11.57 -19.93
N PRO A 158 18.43 -11.57 -18.80
CA PRO A 158 18.00 -12.00 -17.45
C PRO A 158 16.97 -11.07 -16.81
N LEU A 159 16.34 -11.55 -15.72
CA LEU A 159 15.53 -10.76 -14.80
C LEU A 159 16.31 -10.44 -13.51
N PRO A 160 16.88 -9.23 -13.38
CA PRO A 160 17.38 -8.71 -12.11
C PRO A 160 16.26 -8.53 -11.08
N VAL A 161 16.49 -9.04 -9.87
CA VAL A 161 15.60 -8.86 -8.72
C VAL A 161 16.40 -8.27 -7.56
N LEU A 162 16.14 -7.01 -7.24
CA LEU A 162 16.85 -6.23 -6.24
C LEU A 162 16.07 -6.16 -4.92
N GLY A 163 16.75 -6.39 -3.81
CA GLY A 163 16.23 -6.08 -2.48
C GLY A 163 17.37 -6.07 -1.47
N LEU A 164 17.58 -4.92 -0.82
CA LEU A 164 18.67 -4.75 0.14
C LEU A 164 18.15 -4.75 1.58
N ARG A 165 19.00 -5.18 2.52
CA ARG A 165 18.70 -5.19 3.97
C ARG A 165 17.40 -5.95 4.26
N ALA A 166 16.42 -5.35 4.92
CA ALA A 166 15.16 -6.00 5.26
C ALA A 166 14.37 -6.49 4.03
N ALA A 167 14.55 -5.86 2.86
CA ALA A 167 13.90 -6.26 1.62
C ALA A 167 14.58 -7.46 0.91
N ALA A 168 15.77 -7.86 1.35
CA ALA A 168 16.51 -8.98 0.76
C ALA A 168 15.73 -10.31 0.83
N SER A 169 14.97 -10.53 1.91
CA SER A 169 14.14 -11.73 2.06
C SER A 169 13.02 -11.80 1.02
N GLN A 170 12.40 -10.66 0.69
CA GLN A 170 11.34 -10.59 -0.34
C GLN A 170 11.91 -10.81 -1.74
N ALA A 171 13.05 -10.17 -2.05
CA ALA A 171 13.74 -10.38 -3.31
C ALA A 171 14.19 -11.84 -3.49
N TYR A 172 14.80 -12.44 -2.45
CA TYR A 172 15.23 -13.84 -2.47
C TYR A 172 14.02 -14.77 -2.65
N GLY A 173 12.97 -14.56 -1.86
CA GLY A 173 11.73 -15.34 -1.94
C GLY A 173 11.05 -15.21 -3.30
N PHE A 174 11.05 -14.04 -3.93
CA PHE A 174 10.55 -13.89 -5.30
C PHE A 174 11.42 -14.66 -6.29
N ALA A 175 12.74 -14.44 -6.26
CA ALA A 175 13.68 -15.03 -7.20
C ALA A 175 13.68 -16.56 -7.18
N TYR A 176 13.56 -17.17 -5.99
CA TYR A 176 13.46 -18.63 -5.84
C TYR A 176 12.29 -19.23 -6.64
N PHE A 177 11.09 -18.63 -6.55
CA PHE A 177 9.94 -19.14 -7.29
C PHE A 177 9.97 -18.71 -8.76
N ALA A 178 10.43 -17.50 -9.07
CA ALA A 178 10.61 -17.04 -10.45
C ALA A 178 11.50 -17.99 -11.24
N ALA A 179 12.59 -18.50 -10.64
CA ALA A 179 13.52 -19.42 -11.28
C ALA A 179 12.92 -20.79 -11.67
N LYS A 180 11.69 -21.11 -11.22
CA LYS A 180 10.98 -22.30 -11.67
C LYS A 180 10.39 -22.14 -13.08
N VAL A 181 10.09 -20.90 -13.50
CA VAL A 181 9.42 -20.60 -14.77
C VAL A 181 10.22 -19.69 -15.70
N HIS A 182 10.98 -18.77 -15.12
CA HIS A 182 11.78 -17.78 -15.84
C HIS A 182 13.20 -18.31 -16.10
N PRO A 183 13.72 -18.20 -17.34
CA PRO A 183 14.94 -18.91 -17.76
C PRO A 183 16.25 -18.38 -17.17
N ASP A 184 16.32 -17.12 -16.72
CA ASP A 184 17.49 -16.55 -16.05
C ASP A 184 17.04 -15.45 -15.07
N VAL A 185 17.15 -15.70 -13.77
CA VAL A 185 16.81 -14.76 -12.70
C VAL A 185 18.08 -14.42 -11.92
N ARG A 186 18.40 -13.14 -11.79
CA ARG A 186 19.62 -12.66 -11.12
C ARG A 186 19.26 -11.89 -9.85
N LEU A 187 19.44 -12.55 -8.71
CA LEU A 187 19.16 -11.93 -7.42
C LEU A 187 20.28 -10.95 -7.01
N LEU A 188 19.91 -9.70 -6.76
CA LEU A 188 20.76 -8.62 -6.29
C LEU A 188 20.37 -8.28 -4.83
N HIS A 189 20.89 -9.05 -3.87
CA HIS A 189 20.58 -8.88 -2.44
C HIS A 189 21.76 -8.39 -1.59
N GLU A 190 22.90 -8.21 -2.23
CA GLU A 190 24.14 -7.71 -1.63
C GLU A 190 24.40 -6.32 -2.19
N GLY A 191 24.55 -5.35 -1.29
CA GLY A 191 24.95 -3.99 -1.64
C GLY A 191 26.48 -3.88 -1.81
N GLY A 192 26.97 -2.66 -1.70
CA GLY A 192 28.36 -2.29 -1.88
C GLY A 192 28.67 -1.87 -3.31
N THR A 193 29.95 -1.60 -3.55
CA THR A 193 30.47 -1.06 -4.80
C THR A 193 30.20 -1.96 -6.01
N MET A 194 29.95 -3.25 -5.80
CA MET A 194 29.70 -4.23 -6.86
C MET A 194 28.26 -4.25 -7.36
N LEU A 195 27.33 -3.53 -6.71
CA LEU A 195 25.93 -3.57 -7.12
C LEU A 195 25.72 -3.01 -8.54
N HIS A 196 26.41 -1.92 -8.89
CA HIS A 196 26.34 -1.33 -10.22
C HIS A 196 26.98 -2.26 -11.27
N ASP A 197 28.13 -2.88 -10.97
CA ASP A 197 28.76 -3.86 -11.87
C ASP A 197 27.83 -5.05 -12.17
N ARG A 198 27.05 -5.50 -11.17
CA ARG A 198 26.06 -6.57 -11.35
C ARG A 198 24.84 -6.12 -12.17
N ILE A 199 24.45 -4.85 -12.07
CA ILE A 199 23.43 -4.25 -12.94
C ILE A 199 23.96 -4.20 -14.38
N ASP A 200 25.18 -3.70 -14.59
CA ASP A 200 25.81 -3.64 -15.92
C ASP A 200 25.96 -5.04 -16.54
N ALA A 201 26.37 -6.03 -15.74
CA ALA A 201 26.46 -7.41 -16.20
C ALA A 201 25.11 -8.01 -16.60
N ALA A 202 24.01 -7.58 -15.96
CA ALA A 202 22.67 -7.98 -16.36
C ALA A 202 22.23 -7.28 -17.66
N VAL A 203 22.47 -5.97 -17.78
CA VAL A 203 22.21 -5.19 -19.00
C VAL A 203 22.98 -5.79 -20.19
N HIS A 204 24.27 -6.05 -20.03
CA HIS A 204 25.11 -6.66 -21.07
C HIS A 204 24.61 -8.05 -21.50
N ALA A 205 23.99 -8.79 -20.57
CA ALA A 205 23.38 -10.08 -20.85
C ALA A 205 21.98 -10.00 -21.47
N GLY A 206 21.43 -8.80 -21.68
CA GLY A 206 20.14 -8.57 -22.34
C GLY A 206 18.98 -8.20 -21.42
N ALA A 207 19.22 -7.86 -20.16
CA ALA A 207 18.15 -7.40 -19.27
C ALA A 207 17.50 -6.12 -19.82
N THR A 208 16.17 -6.06 -19.74
CA THR A 208 15.37 -4.90 -20.15
C THR A 208 14.53 -4.33 -19.01
N ALA A 209 14.36 -5.08 -17.92
CA ALA A 209 13.64 -4.65 -16.73
C ALA A 209 14.38 -5.07 -15.45
N LEU A 210 14.07 -4.41 -14.34
CA LEU A 210 14.51 -4.78 -13.00
C LEU A 210 13.32 -4.71 -12.04
N LEU A 211 13.12 -5.77 -11.25
CA LEU A 211 12.19 -5.75 -10.12
C LEU A 211 12.94 -5.33 -8.86
N CYS A 212 12.38 -4.41 -8.09
CA CYS A 212 12.90 -4.04 -6.78
C CYS A 212 11.85 -4.16 -5.68
N PHE A 213 12.22 -4.77 -4.55
CA PHE A 213 11.50 -4.63 -3.29
C PHE A 213 12.15 -3.50 -2.47
N ALA A 214 11.39 -2.43 -2.23
CA ALA A 214 11.83 -1.27 -1.48
C ALA A 214 10.93 -1.08 -0.25
N LEU A 215 11.36 -1.62 0.88
CA LEU A 215 10.65 -1.55 2.16
C LEU A 215 11.04 -0.28 2.96
N PRO A 216 10.34 0.04 4.06
CA PRO A 216 10.53 1.29 4.80
C PRO A 216 11.99 1.58 5.19
N ARG A 217 12.24 2.87 5.46
CA ARG A 217 13.57 3.50 5.69
C ARG A 217 14.41 3.70 4.43
N HIS A 218 14.05 3.09 3.30
CA HIS A 218 14.58 3.35 1.95
C HIS A 218 16.07 3.71 1.92
N PRO A 219 16.96 2.72 2.08
CA PRO A 219 18.40 2.97 2.08
C PRO A 219 18.79 3.79 0.85
N ARG A 220 19.62 4.83 1.05
CA ARG A 220 20.11 5.69 -0.04
C ARG A 220 20.63 4.86 -1.23
N GLU A 221 21.38 3.81 -0.92
CA GLU A 221 21.91 2.88 -1.89
C GLU A 221 20.83 2.26 -2.81
N VAL A 222 19.64 1.91 -2.29
CA VAL A 222 18.54 1.42 -3.15
C VAL A 222 18.10 2.50 -4.12
N VAL A 223 17.90 3.73 -3.65
CA VAL A 223 17.47 4.86 -4.51
C VAL A 223 18.53 5.15 -5.58
N ASP A 224 19.81 5.20 -5.20
CA ASP A 224 20.92 5.48 -6.09
C ASP A 224 21.09 4.36 -7.14
N SER A 225 20.97 3.09 -6.75
CA SER A 225 21.06 1.96 -7.67
C SER A 225 19.86 1.83 -8.61
N LEU A 226 18.66 2.23 -8.19
CA LEU A 226 17.50 2.31 -9.09
C LEU A 226 17.66 3.43 -10.12
N ALA A 227 18.17 4.60 -9.70
CA ALA A 227 18.51 5.68 -10.61
C ALA A 227 19.58 5.23 -11.63
N TYR A 228 20.60 4.51 -11.16
CA TYR A 228 21.64 3.92 -12.00
C TYR A 228 21.06 2.93 -13.02
N ALA A 229 20.27 1.96 -12.57
CA ALA A 229 19.62 0.97 -13.42
C ALA A 229 18.77 1.60 -14.53
N LYS A 230 18.01 2.64 -14.18
CA LYS A 230 17.23 3.42 -15.14
C LYS A 230 18.11 4.15 -16.14
N GLY A 231 19.20 4.77 -15.68
CA GLY A 231 20.22 5.39 -16.55
C GLY A 231 20.89 4.40 -17.50
N ALA A 232 21.03 3.13 -17.09
CA ALA A 232 21.56 2.03 -17.90
C ALA A 232 20.53 1.43 -18.87
N GLY A 233 19.28 1.95 -18.91
CA GLY A 233 18.25 1.55 -19.86
C GLY A 233 17.28 0.48 -19.37
N LEU A 234 17.34 0.08 -18.10
CA LEU A 234 16.36 -0.86 -17.52
C LEU A 234 15.05 -0.14 -17.17
N THR A 235 13.93 -0.78 -17.48
CA THR A 235 12.63 -0.38 -16.93
C THR A 235 12.54 -0.83 -15.46
N VAL A 236 12.38 0.11 -14.54
CA VAL A 236 12.35 -0.16 -13.10
C VAL A 236 10.91 -0.39 -12.63
N VAL A 237 10.62 -1.63 -12.22
CA VAL A 237 9.38 -2.01 -11.52
C VAL A 237 9.70 -2.11 -10.03
N THR A 238 8.91 -1.47 -9.18
CA THR A 238 9.16 -1.44 -7.72
C THR A 238 7.92 -1.81 -6.92
N VAL A 239 8.06 -2.78 -6.03
CA VAL A 239 7.13 -3.02 -4.92
C VAL A 239 7.62 -2.17 -3.74
N ALA A 240 6.80 -1.21 -3.33
CA ALA A 240 7.14 -0.28 -2.24
C ALA A 240 6.05 -0.25 -1.17
N ASP A 241 6.41 0.11 0.06
CA ASP A 241 5.45 0.25 1.16
C ASP A 241 4.43 1.37 0.97
N SER A 242 4.70 2.31 0.06
CA SER A 242 3.84 3.45 -0.23
C SER A 242 4.02 4.00 -1.64
N ALA A 243 2.95 4.56 -2.20
CA ALA A 243 2.98 5.27 -3.48
C ALA A 243 3.83 6.56 -3.43
N PHE A 244 4.10 7.07 -2.22
CA PHE A 244 4.89 8.28 -1.99
C PHE A 244 6.29 7.97 -1.47
N ALA A 245 6.73 6.71 -1.52
CA ALA A 245 8.07 6.33 -1.13
C ALA A 245 9.13 7.09 -1.98
N PRO A 246 10.31 7.41 -1.43
CA PRO A 246 11.37 8.11 -2.18
C PRO A 246 11.75 7.43 -3.50
N VAL A 247 11.63 6.10 -3.56
CA VAL A 247 11.89 5.29 -4.77
C VAL A 247 10.91 5.59 -5.91
N ALA A 248 9.73 6.16 -5.65
CA ALA A 248 8.74 6.52 -6.67
C ALA A 248 9.32 7.45 -7.76
N LYS A 249 10.29 8.30 -7.42
CA LYS A 249 10.93 9.24 -8.36
C LYS A 249 11.84 8.53 -9.37
N VAL A 250 12.30 7.32 -9.04
CA VAL A 250 13.26 6.53 -9.84
C VAL A 250 12.65 5.23 -10.36
N SER A 251 11.38 4.95 -10.06
CA SER A 251 10.61 3.84 -10.63
C SER A 251 9.86 4.25 -11.90
N ASP A 252 9.76 3.36 -12.89
CA ASP A 252 8.88 3.52 -14.06
C ASP A 252 7.47 2.98 -13.82
N LEU A 253 7.37 2.00 -12.91
CA LEU A 253 6.13 1.46 -12.41
C LEU A 253 6.30 1.12 -10.92
N LEU A 254 5.49 1.72 -10.07
CA LEU A 254 5.47 1.46 -8.64
C LEU A 254 4.15 0.79 -8.27
N LEU A 255 4.23 -0.30 -7.53
CA LEU A 255 3.10 -1.04 -6.99
C LEU A 255 3.14 -0.94 -5.45
N PRO A 256 2.21 -0.20 -4.83
CA PRO A 256 2.21 -0.02 -3.39
C PRO A 256 1.68 -1.27 -2.68
N ALA A 257 2.36 -1.67 -1.60
CA ALA A 257 1.94 -2.73 -0.70
C ALA A 257 2.40 -2.43 0.73
N ALA A 258 1.47 -2.05 1.60
CA ALA A 258 1.76 -1.55 2.94
C ALA A 258 2.54 -2.57 3.81
N VAL A 259 3.44 -2.04 4.63
CA VAL A 259 4.19 -2.81 5.64
C VAL A 259 3.59 -2.55 7.02
N GLY A 260 3.39 -3.61 7.81
CA GLY A 260 2.96 -3.47 9.19
C GLY A 260 4.12 -3.06 10.09
N THR A 261 3.83 -2.11 10.99
CA THR A 261 4.81 -1.51 11.90
C THR A 261 4.36 -1.63 13.35
N GLY A 262 3.47 -2.59 13.64
CA GLY A 262 2.87 -2.79 14.97
C GLY A 262 3.74 -3.55 15.96
N LEU A 263 4.82 -4.17 15.48
CA LEU A 263 5.78 -4.94 16.26
C LEU A 263 7.15 -4.26 16.25
N ALA A 264 8.08 -4.77 17.07
CA ALA A 264 9.48 -4.32 17.07
C ALA A 264 10.19 -4.55 15.72
N PHE A 265 9.71 -5.51 14.93
CA PHE A 265 10.16 -5.79 13.58
C PHE A 265 8.99 -5.66 12.62
N ASP A 266 9.23 -4.95 11.52
CA ASP A 266 8.21 -4.72 10.51
C ASP A 266 7.77 -6.03 9.82
N THR A 267 6.50 -6.11 9.46
CA THR A 267 5.87 -7.25 8.77
C THR A 267 5.63 -6.93 7.31
N ALA A 268 6.01 -7.85 6.41
CA ALA A 268 5.97 -7.64 4.96
C ALA A 268 4.98 -8.58 4.25
N CYS A 269 3.83 -8.90 4.86
CA CYS A 269 2.86 -9.84 4.28
C CYS A 269 2.28 -9.30 2.96
N SER A 270 1.91 -8.02 2.90
CA SER A 270 1.39 -7.41 1.67
C SER A 270 2.45 -7.35 0.55
N PRO A 271 3.70 -6.86 0.77
CA PRO A 271 4.77 -6.97 -0.23
C PRO A 271 5.04 -8.40 -0.70
N MET A 272 5.04 -9.36 0.22
CA MET A 272 5.23 -10.77 -0.11
C MET A 272 4.10 -11.29 -1.00
N LEU A 273 2.85 -11.01 -0.65
CA LEU A 273 1.67 -11.40 -1.43
C LEU A 273 1.70 -10.77 -2.82
N LEU A 274 1.99 -9.46 -2.90
CA LEU A 274 2.13 -8.78 -4.19
C LEU A 274 3.25 -9.39 -5.04
N GLY A 275 4.35 -9.82 -4.44
CA GLY A 275 5.39 -10.59 -5.13
C GLY A 275 4.87 -11.91 -5.71
N ARG A 276 3.94 -12.61 -5.03
CA ARG A 276 3.28 -13.82 -5.55
C ARG A 276 2.32 -13.50 -6.69
N VAL A 277 1.55 -12.44 -6.56
CA VAL A 277 0.65 -11.94 -7.61
C VAL A 277 1.44 -11.55 -8.87
N LEU A 278 2.62 -10.94 -8.72
CA LEU A 278 3.51 -10.65 -9.84
C LEU A 278 4.07 -11.90 -10.52
N LEU A 279 4.37 -12.96 -9.77
CA LEU A 279 4.77 -14.24 -10.35
C LEU A 279 3.65 -14.86 -11.19
N GLU A 280 2.42 -14.83 -10.68
CA GLU A 280 1.24 -15.29 -11.42
C GLU A 280 1.09 -14.50 -12.72
N ALA A 281 1.15 -13.16 -12.65
CA ALA A 281 1.07 -12.31 -13.82
C ALA A 281 2.24 -12.51 -14.80
N MET A 282 3.42 -12.95 -14.34
CA MET A 282 4.51 -13.34 -15.25
C MET A 282 4.21 -14.66 -15.96
N CYS A 283 3.60 -15.64 -15.27
CA CYS A 283 3.25 -16.93 -15.87
C CYS A 283 2.29 -16.78 -17.05
N ASP A 284 1.38 -15.80 -17.01
CA ASP A 284 0.47 -15.47 -18.13
C ASP A 284 1.22 -15.10 -19.42
N ASP A 285 2.44 -14.55 -19.31
CA ASP A 285 3.24 -14.04 -20.43
C ASP A 285 4.49 -14.87 -20.72
N ILE A 286 4.82 -15.87 -19.89
CA ILE A 286 5.92 -16.81 -20.11
C ILE A 286 5.37 -18.04 -20.86
N PRO A 287 5.83 -18.32 -22.11
CA PRO A 287 5.43 -19.53 -22.82
C PRO A 287 5.78 -20.79 -22.02
N ASP A 288 4.87 -21.74 -21.96
CA ASP A 288 5.03 -23.03 -21.27
C ASP A 288 5.32 -22.91 -19.76
N ALA A 289 4.95 -21.81 -19.10
CA ALA A 289 5.18 -21.61 -17.67
C ALA A 289 4.64 -22.79 -16.83
N GLN A 290 3.42 -23.24 -17.13
CA GLN A 290 2.80 -24.37 -16.46
C GLN A 290 3.60 -25.68 -16.64
N THR A 291 4.03 -25.98 -17.86
CA THR A 291 4.88 -27.15 -18.15
C THR A 291 6.22 -27.06 -17.41
N ARG A 292 6.82 -25.88 -17.31
CA ARG A 292 8.08 -25.71 -16.55
C ARG A 292 7.89 -25.94 -15.05
N LEU A 293 6.75 -25.53 -14.48
CA LEU A 293 6.43 -25.83 -13.08
C LEU A 293 6.28 -27.35 -12.86
N GLU A 294 5.53 -28.02 -13.73
CA GLU A 294 5.35 -29.49 -13.67
C GLU A 294 6.68 -30.23 -13.81
N GLU A 295 7.55 -29.81 -14.73
CA GLU A 295 8.90 -30.36 -14.86
C GLU A 295 9.76 -30.14 -13.62
N PHE A 296 9.66 -28.96 -13.00
CA PHE A 296 10.38 -28.66 -11.76
C PHE A 296 9.94 -29.61 -10.64
N ASP A 297 8.64 -29.78 -10.45
CA ASP A 297 8.08 -30.63 -9.40
C ASP A 297 8.38 -32.13 -9.66
N ALA A 298 8.28 -32.58 -10.91
CA ALA A 298 8.65 -33.94 -11.30
C ALA A 298 10.14 -34.22 -11.04
N ARG A 299 11.03 -33.27 -11.36
CA ARG A 299 12.47 -33.39 -11.05
C ARG A 299 12.74 -33.35 -9.56
N ALA A 300 11.98 -32.58 -8.78
CA ALA A 300 12.09 -32.54 -7.33
C ALA A 300 11.69 -33.88 -6.69
N ALA A 301 10.57 -34.46 -7.14
CA ALA A 301 10.11 -35.78 -6.71
C ALA A 301 11.12 -36.88 -7.10
N ALA A 302 11.62 -36.88 -8.33
CA ALA A 302 12.62 -37.85 -8.79
C ALA A 302 13.94 -37.80 -8.00
N ARG A 303 14.25 -36.65 -7.39
CA ARG A 303 15.43 -36.46 -6.52
C ARG A 303 15.15 -36.77 -5.04
N GLY A 304 13.90 -37.05 -4.67
CA GLY A 304 13.50 -37.23 -3.27
C GLY A 304 13.74 -35.98 -2.43
N LEU A 305 13.50 -34.78 -2.99
CA LEU A 305 13.77 -33.51 -2.29
C LEU A 305 12.86 -33.28 -1.07
N PHE A 306 11.68 -33.89 -1.05
CA PHE A 306 10.71 -33.75 0.02
C PHE A 306 10.49 -35.10 0.70
N VAL A 307 10.24 -35.06 2.01
CA VAL A 307 9.82 -36.24 2.78
C VAL A 307 8.36 -36.57 2.44
N GLU A 308 8.05 -37.86 2.37
CA GLU A 308 6.67 -38.37 2.24
C GLU A 308 5.84 -38.10 3.50
#